data_AF-A0A559PSG4-F1
#
_entry.id   AF-A0A559PSG4-F1
#
_cell.length_a   1.000
_cell.length_b   1.000
_cell.length_c   1.000
_cell.angle_alpha   90.00
_cell.angle_beta   90.00
_cell.angle_gamma   90.00
#
_symmetry.space_group_name_H-M   'P 1'
#
loop_
_entity.id
_entity.type
_entity.pdbx_description
1 polymer ?
#
loop_
_entity_poly.entity_id
_entity_poly.type
_entity_poly.pdbx_seq_one_letter_code
_entity_poly.pdbx_strand_id
1 'polypeptide(L)'
;MKEFKIPRKLKKRLKKGIWFYHPDNNGNSRMAWPGKSSEDFEAFKNGKLRNMFDPFGSRIKQKKLSEKIDAEIVVSDEELKKYVDDIIREDLRRSSFETLLKAKNSKRAVSAYYNFINAYRLLVDKGEDSFGNICCLAIENAERLLKK
;
A
#
# COMPACT_ATOMS: atom_id res chain seq x y z
N MET A 1 31.23 -34.60 7.95
CA MET A 1 29.90 -34.00 8.22
C MET A 1 29.02 -34.20 7.00
N LYS A 2 27.75 -34.61 7.15
CA LYS A 2 26.83 -34.73 6.01
C LYS A 2 26.60 -33.33 5.42
N GLU A 3 26.86 -33.18 4.12
CA GLU A 3 26.56 -31.93 3.42
C GLU A 3 25.08 -31.61 3.53
N PHE A 4 24.77 -30.40 3.96
CA PHE A 4 23.40 -29.91 4.02
C PHE A 4 22.78 -29.88 2.61
N LYS A 5 21.89 -30.84 2.34
CA LYS A 5 21.24 -31.05 1.05
C LYS A 5 19.74 -30.76 1.14
N ILE A 6 19.30 -29.79 0.33
CA ILE A 6 17.90 -29.42 0.16
C ILE A 6 17.47 -29.78 -1.27
N PRO A 7 16.22 -30.25 -1.50
CA PRO A 7 15.68 -30.42 -2.85
C PRO A 7 15.87 -29.19 -3.75
N ARG A 8 16.31 -29.41 -4.99
CA ARG A 8 16.64 -28.34 -5.96
C ARG A 8 15.51 -27.33 -6.15
N LYS A 9 14.25 -27.78 -6.21
CA LYS A 9 13.07 -26.91 -6.34
C LYS A 9 12.93 -25.96 -5.14
N LEU A 10 13.09 -26.49 -3.92
CA LEU A 10 13.00 -25.72 -2.69
C LEU A 10 14.17 -24.73 -2.54
N LYS A 11 15.40 -25.16 -2.86
CA LYS A 11 16.58 -24.29 -2.87
C LYS A 11 16.42 -23.11 -3.85
N LYS A 12 15.87 -23.36 -5.05
CA LYS A 12 15.57 -22.29 -6.03
C LYS A 12 14.53 -21.30 -5.49
N ARG A 13 13.49 -21.77 -4.79
CA ARG A 13 12.47 -20.89 -4.18
C ARG A 13 13.07 -20.02 -3.08
N LEU A 14 13.86 -20.61 -2.18
CA LEU A 14 14.51 -19.89 -1.08
C LEU A 14 15.48 -18.81 -1.60
N LYS A 15 16.18 -19.06 -2.72
CA LYS A 15 17.07 -18.05 -3.34
C LYS A 15 16.35 -16.84 -3.93
N LYS A 16 15.04 -16.90 -4.18
CA LYS A 16 14.28 -15.76 -4.74
C LYS A 16 13.85 -14.75 -3.67
N GLY A 17 13.86 -15.14 -2.40
CA GLY A 17 13.52 -14.26 -1.28
C GLY A 17 14.78 -13.72 -0.61
N ILE A 18 14.65 -12.56 0.03
CA ILE A 18 15.63 -12.10 1.01
C ILE A 18 15.05 -12.39 2.38
N TRP A 19 15.73 -13.26 3.13
CA TRP A 19 15.27 -13.76 4.41
C TRP A 19 16.00 -13.05 5.54
N PHE A 20 15.25 -12.65 6.55
CA PHE A 20 15.79 -12.10 7.78
C PHE A 20 15.14 -12.79 8.97
N TYR A 21 15.87 -12.86 10.07
CA TYR A 21 15.24 -13.08 11.37
C TYR A 21 14.35 -11.87 11.73
N HIS A 22 13.44 -12.07 12.67
CA HIS A 22 12.69 -10.96 13.24
C HIS A 22 13.65 -9.94 13.89
N PRO A 23 13.25 -8.65 13.97
CA PRO A 23 14.05 -7.63 14.61
C PRO A 23 14.35 -7.99 16.07
N ASP A 24 15.56 -7.66 16.52
CA ASP A 24 15.90 -7.66 17.94
C ASP A 24 15.29 -6.44 18.65
N ASN A 25 15.49 -6.35 19.97
CA ASN A 25 14.99 -5.24 20.80
C ASN A 25 15.53 -3.85 20.36
N ASN A 26 16.60 -3.83 19.57
CA ASN A 26 17.23 -2.62 19.05
C ASN A 26 16.83 -2.33 17.59
N GLY A 27 15.91 -3.12 17.02
CA GLY A 27 15.42 -2.96 15.65
C GLY A 27 16.34 -3.56 14.56
N ASN A 28 17.47 -4.15 14.92
CA ASN A 28 18.38 -4.77 13.97
C ASN A 28 17.87 -6.14 13.55
N SER A 29 18.11 -6.54 12.30
CA SER A 29 17.69 -7.84 11.78
C SER A 29 18.83 -8.56 11.10
N ARG A 30 19.07 -9.80 11.53
CA ARG A 30 20.10 -10.66 10.94
C ARG A 30 19.59 -11.27 9.64
N MET A 31 20.38 -11.16 8.57
CA MET A 31 20.08 -11.83 7.30
C MET A 31 20.31 -13.34 7.42
N ALA A 32 19.42 -14.13 6.83
CA ALA A 32 19.44 -15.58 6.86
C ALA A 32 19.58 -16.17 5.45
N TRP A 33 20.27 -17.31 5.36
CA TRP A 33 20.49 -18.03 4.11
C TRP A 33 19.97 -19.46 4.19
N PRO A 34 18.64 -19.66 4.30
CA PRO A 34 18.03 -20.99 4.48
C PRO A 34 18.30 -21.96 3.31
N GLY A 35 18.78 -21.47 2.16
CA GLY A 35 19.21 -22.31 1.04
C GLY A 35 20.67 -22.82 1.13
N LYS A 36 21.43 -22.37 2.13
CA LYS A 36 22.87 -22.64 2.31
C LYS A 36 23.22 -23.15 3.72
N SER A 37 22.52 -22.69 4.76
CA SER A 37 22.76 -23.08 6.15
C SER A 37 21.65 -23.98 6.70
N SER A 38 22.02 -25.02 7.44
CA SER A 38 21.07 -25.94 8.11
C SER A 38 20.29 -25.24 9.21
N GLU A 39 20.96 -24.40 10.00
CA GLU A 39 20.35 -23.64 11.10
C GLU A 39 19.29 -22.66 10.57
N ASP A 40 19.63 -21.92 9.50
CA ASP A 40 18.69 -21.00 8.86
C ASP A 40 17.52 -21.74 8.21
N PHE A 41 17.73 -22.97 7.74
CA PHE A 41 16.66 -23.78 7.16
C PHE A 41 15.71 -24.33 8.22
N GLU A 42 16.21 -24.70 9.40
CA GLU A 42 15.36 -25.00 10.54
C GLU A 42 14.61 -23.77 11.03
N ALA A 43 15.27 -22.61 11.10
CA ALA A 43 14.61 -21.33 11.41
C ALA A 43 13.50 -21.00 10.40
N PHE A 44 13.73 -21.26 9.10
CA PHE A 44 12.72 -21.14 8.05
C PHE A 44 11.53 -22.06 8.29
N LYS A 45 11.77 -23.35 8.59
CA LYS A 45 10.71 -24.32 8.88
C LYS A 45 9.89 -23.95 10.12
N ASN A 46 10.56 -23.41 11.13
CA ASN A 46 9.96 -22.97 12.38
C ASN A 46 9.29 -21.59 12.28
N GLY A 47 9.22 -20.98 11.10
CA GLY A 47 8.57 -19.69 10.89
C GLY A 47 9.28 -18.49 11.54
N LYS A 48 10.55 -18.64 11.92
CA LYS A 48 11.36 -17.59 12.57
C LYS A 48 11.98 -16.59 11.58
N LEU A 49 11.80 -16.82 10.29
CA LEU A 49 12.30 -15.96 9.23
C LEU A 49 11.17 -15.22 8.53
N ARG A 50 11.39 -13.94 8.28
CA ARG A 50 10.57 -13.09 7.42
C ARG A 50 11.23 -12.93 6.05
N ASN A 51 10.43 -13.02 4.99
CA ASN A 51 10.89 -12.69 3.64
C ASN A 51 10.53 -11.23 3.33
N MET A 52 11.50 -10.40 2.99
CA MET A 52 11.25 -9.01 2.56
C MET A 52 10.52 -8.95 1.22
N PHE A 53 10.80 -9.90 0.32
CA PHE A 53 10.12 -10.02 -0.96
C PHE A 53 9.10 -11.15 -0.87
N ASP A 54 8.03 -10.94 -0.07
CA ASP A 54 6.84 -11.78 -0.11
C ASP A 54 5.82 -11.20 -1.11
N PRO A 55 5.88 -11.58 -2.40
CA PRO A 55 4.93 -11.12 -3.39
C PRO A 55 3.50 -11.59 -3.11
N PHE A 56 3.30 -12.70 -2.38
CA PHE A 56 1.96 -13.21 -2.09
C PHE A 56 1.29 -12.39 -1.00
N GLY A 57 1.99 -12.17 0.12
CA GLY A 57 1.51 -11.28 1.18
C GLY A 57 1.32 -9.84 0.68
N SER A 58 2.23 -9.34 -0.17
CA SER A 58 2.10 -8.02 -0.79
C SER A 58 0.86 -7.90 -1.66
N ARG A 59 0.55 -8.90 -2.51
CA ARG A 59 -0.65 -8.89 -3.36
C ARG A 59 -1.93 -8.91 -2.54
N ILE A 60 -1.99 -9.71 -1.47
CA ILE A 60 -3.16 -9.77 -0.60
C ILE A 60 -3.37 -8.43 0.11
N LYS A 61 -2.30 -7.83 0.65
CA LYS A 61 -2.36 -6.51 1.27
C LYS A 61 -2.80 -5.43 0.28
N GLN A 62 -2.25 -5.44 -0.92
CA GLN A 62 -2.61 -4.51 -1.99
C GLN A 62 -4.07 -4.67 -2.40
N LYS A 63 -4.56 -5.90 -2.55
CA LYS A 63 -5.97 -6.17 -2.87
C LYS A 63 -6.91 -5.62 -1.80
N LYS A 64 -6.62 -5.90 -0.52
CA LYS A 64 -7.39 -5.37 0.62
C LYS A 64 -7.37 -3.84 0.69
N LEU A 65 -6.26 -3.22 0.28
CA LEU A 65 -6.16 -1.76 0.23
C LEU A 65 -7.01 -1.21 -0.91
N SER A 66 -6.93 -1.79 -2.11
CA SER A 66 -7.76 -1.42 -3.27
C SER A 66 -9.24 -1.51 -2.91
N GLU A 67 -9.68 -2.61 -2.29
CA GLU A 67 -11.07 -2.80 -1.85
C GLU A 67 -11.58 -1.70 -0.91
N LYS A 68 -10.70 -1.09 -0.10
CA LYS A 68 -11.06 0.02 0.78
C LYS A 68 -11.08 1.37 0.07
N ILE A 69 -10.16 1.57 -0.86
CA ILE A 69 -9.99 2.84 -1.58
C ILE A 69 -11.03 2.98 -2.69
N ASP A 70 -11.37 1.87 -3.36
CA ASP A 70 -12.28 1.85 -4.52
C ASP A 70 -13.77 1.80 -4.11
N ALA A 71 -14.09 1.87 -2.82
CA ALA A 71 -15.46 1.82 -2.33
C ALA A 71 -16.27 3.03 -2.81
N GLU A 72 -17.45 2.80 -3.36
CA GLU A 72 -18.30 3.88 -3.91
C GLU A 72 -18.97 4.66 -2.78
N ILE A 73 -18.30 5.72 -2.33
CA ILE A 73 -18.81 6.60 -1.28
C ILE A 73 -19.02 8.00 -1.87
N VAL A 74 -20.23 8.50 -1.71
CA VAL A 74 -20.59 9.87 -2.10
C VAL A 74 -20.83 10.69 -0.85
N VAL A 75 -20.31 11.90 -0.85
CA VAL A 75 -20.50 12.90 0.22
C VAL A 75 -21.14 14.16 -0.33
N SER A 76 -21.68 14.98 0.57
CA SER A 76 -22.20 16.30 0.20
C SER A 76 -21.08 17.21 -0.30
N ASP A 77 -21.44 18.21 -1.10
CA ASP A 77 -20.44 19.13 -1.66
C ASP A 77 -19.80 20.01 -0.57
N GLU A 78 -20.53 20.27 0.51
CA GLU A 78 -20.03 20.96 1.70
C GLU A 78 -18.98 20.14 2.45
N GLU A 79 -19.21 18.83 2.61
CA GLU A 79 -18.25 17.91 3.21
C GLU A 79 -17.01 17.76 2.33
N LEU A 80 -17.20 17.62 1.02
CA LEU A 80 -16.10 17.54 0.07
C LEU A 80 -15.19 18.78 0.16
N LYS A 81 -15.79 19.96 0.28
CA LYS A 81 -15.03 21.21 0.43
C LYS A 81 -14.19 21.21 1.70
N LYS A 82 -14.77 20.77 2.83
CA LYS A 82 -14.02 20.64 4.09
C LYS A 82 -12.82 19.69 3.96
N TYR A 83 -12.99 18.56 3.28
CA TYR A 83 -11.92 17.59 3.09
C TYR A 83 -10.76 18.14 2.25
N VAL A 84 -11.10 18.89 1.20
CA VAL A 84 -10.11 19.56 0.36
C VAL A 84 -9.40 20.66 1.14
N ASP A 85 -10.14 21.47 1.89
CA ASP A 85 -9.57 22.57 2.68
C ASP A 85 -8.62 22.07 3.77
N ASP A 86 -8.90 20.92 4.37
CA ASP A 86 -8.08 20.31 5.43
C ASP A 86 -6.74 19.76 4.91
N ILE A 87 -6.73 19.07 3.75
CA ILE A 87 -5.52 18.41 3.22
C ILE A 87 -4.72 19.31 2.26
N ILE A 88 -5.40 20.09 1.42
CA ILE A 88 -4.78 20.74 0.27
C ILE A 88 -4.34 22.17 0.63
N ARG A 89 -3.18 22.57 0.11
CA ARG A 89 -2.64 23.93 0.24
C ARG A 89 -3.62 24.95 -0.36
N GLU A 90 -3.73 26.10 0.29
CA GLU A 90 -4.76 27.11 0.05
C GLU A 90 -4.90 27.56 -1.41
N ASP A 91 -3.78 27.69 -2.11
CA ASP A 91 -3.70 28.08 -3.53
C ASP A 91 -4.29 27.03 -4.50
N LEU A 92 -4.29 25.75 -4.11
CA LEU A 92 -4.76 24.64 -4.94
C LEU A 92 -6.15 24.12 -4.52
N ARG A 93 -6.72 24.61 -3.41
CA ARG A 93 -8.02 24.13 -2.90
C ARG A 93 -9.13 24.30 -3.93
N ARG A 94 -9.23 25.49 -4.54
CA ARG A 94 -10.28 25.79 -5.50
C ARG A 94 -10.22 24.89 -6.74
N SER A 95 -9.05 24.76 -7.36
CA SER A 95 -8.87 23.92 -8.54
C SER A 95 -9.09 22.44 -8.23
N SER A 96 -8.64 21.98 -7.07
CA SER A 96 -8.83 20.59 -6.61
C SER A 96 -10.30 20.28 -6.36
N PHE A 97 -11.01 21.17 -5.66
CA PHE A 97 -12.44 21.03 -5.39
C PHE A 97 -13.26 21.01 -6.69
N GLU A 98 -13.02 21.95 -7.61
CA GLU A 98 -13.69 21.97 -8.91
C GLU A 98 -13.40 20.71 -9.75
N THR A 99 -12.17 20.20 -9.69
CA THR A 99 -11.78 18.94 -10.36
C THR A 99 -12.54 17.75 -9.78
N LEU A 100 -12.64 17.64 -8.45
CA LEU A 100 -13.37 16.56 -7.80
C LEU A 100 -14.88 16.64 -8.05
N LEU A 101 -15.47 17.84 -8.11
CA LEU A 101 -16.88 18.03 -8.50
C LEU A 101 -17.14 17.57 -9.94
N LYS A 102 -16.25 17.89 -10.87
CA LYS A 102 -16.35 17.39 -12.26
C LYS A 102 -16.17 15.87 -12.31
N ALA A 103 -15.25 15.33 -11.52
CA ALA A 103 -15.01 13.89 -11.43
C ALA A 103 -16.22 13.13 -10.89
N LYS A 104 -16.88 13.65 -9.84
CA LYS A 104 -18.13 13.11 -9.25
C LYS A 104 -19.22 12.90 -10.31
N ASN A 105 -19.31 13.79 -11.30
CA ASN A 105 -20.33 13.74 -12.35
C ASN A 105 -19.90 12.97 -13.61
N SER A 106 -18.65 12.49 -13.68
CA SER A 106 -18.11 11.81 -14.86
C SER A 106 -17.98 10.32 -14.62
N LYS A 107 -18.65 9.49 -15.43
CA LYS A 107 -18.55 8.02 -15.36
C LYS A 107 -17.10 7.51 -15.46
N ARG A 108 -16.21 8.26 -16.10
CA ARG A 108 -14.81 7.90 -16.28
C ARG A 108 -13.94 8.25 -15.08
N ALA A 109 -14.21 9.39 -14.44
CA ALA A 109 -13.36 9.96 -13.40
C ALA A 109 -13.93 9.78 -11.98
N VAL A 110 -15.16 9.26 -11.84
CA VAL A 110 -15.82 9.06 -10.55
C VAL A 110 -15.03 8.17 -9.60
N SER A 111 -14.27 7.21 -10.12
CA SER A 111 -13.37 6.37 -9.30
C SER A 111 -12.30 7.20 -8.60
N ALA A 112 -11.74 8.21 -9.27
CA ALA A 112 -10.76 9.10 -8.64
C ALA A 112 -11.38 9.94 -7.52
N TYR A 113 -12.66 10.32 -7.66
CA TYR A 113 -13.41 10.98 -6.59
C TYR A 113 -13.61 10.06 -5.37
N TYR A 114 -14.00 8.80 -5.58
CA TYR A 114 -14.12 7.81 -4.50
C TYR A 114 -12.78 7.59 -3.79
N ASN A 115 -11.70 7.46 -4.56
CA ASN A 115 -10.36 7.28 -4.01
C ASN A 115 -9.95 8.43 -3.09
N PHE A 116 -10.27 9.67 -3.45
CA PHE A 116 -10.00 10.84 -2.61
C PHE A 116 -10.76 10.76 -1.28
N ILE A 117 -12.07 10.49 -1.30
CA ILE A 117 -12.90 10.44 -0.08
C ILE A 117 -12.44 9.33 0.86
N ASN A 118 -12.20 8.14 0.31
CA ASN A 118 -11.79 7.00 1.11
C ASN A 118 -10.39 7.19 1.68
N ALA A 119 -9.47 7.80 0.92
CA ALA A 119 -8.16 8.17 1.43
C ALA A 119 -8.25 9.19 2.57
N TYR A 120 -9.09 10.23 2.42
CA TYR A 120 -9.32 11.21 3.48
C TYR A 120 -9.86 10.55 4.76
N ARG A 121 -10.89 9.70 4.65
CA ARG A 121 -11.45 9.00 5.82
C ARG A 121 -10.41 8.12 6.49
N LEU A 122 -9.60 7.39 5.72
CA LEU A 122 -8.52 6.57 6.25
C LEU A 122 -7.41 7.40 6.91
N LEU A 123 -7.13 8.60 6.41
CA LEU A 123 -6.19 9.54 7.04
C LEU A 123 -6.71 9.94 8.42
N VAL A 124 -7.98 10.34 8.52
CA VAL A 124 -8.60 10.78 9.78
C VAL A 124 -8.73 9.62 10.78
N ASP A 125 -9.15 8.44 10.33
CA ASP A 125 -9.41 7.29 11.21
C ASP A 125 -8.13 6.63 11.74
N LYS A 126 -7.04 6.67 10.97
CA LYS A 126 -5.80 5.95 11.29
C LYS A 126 -4.59 6.84 11.58
N GLY A 127 -4.66 8.12 11.23
CA GLY A 127 -3.56 9.07 11.39
C GLY A 127 -2.31 8.72 10.57
N GLU A 128 -2.44 7.97 9.48
CA GLU A 128 -1.30 7.58 8.63
C GLU A 128 -1.08 8.63 7.54
N ASP A 129 0.00 9.43 7.64
CA ASP A 129 0.38 10.49 6.67
C ASP A 129 0.41 10.02 5.21
N SER A 130 0.66 8.73 4.98
CA SER A 130 0.70 8.14 3.64
C SER A 130 -0.62 8.32 2.85
N PHE A 131 -1.76 8.45 3.53
CA PHE A 131 -3.05 8.69 2.88
C PHE A 131 -3.21 10.12 2.36
N GLY A 132 -2.49 11.10 2.92
CA GLY A 132 -2.46 12.46 2.38
C GLY A 132 -1.89 12.49 0.96
N ASN A 133 -0.83 11.73 0.69
CA ASN A 133 -0.28 11.58 -0.65
C ASN A 133 -1.26 10.89 -1.60
N ILE A 134 -2.04 9.92 -1.12
CA ILE A 134 -3.08 9.25 -1.91
C ILE A 134 -4.19 10.24 -2.30
N CYS A 135 -4.54 11.19 -1.42
CA CYS A 135 -5.49 12.25 -1.74
C CYS A 135 -4.98 13.13 -2.90
N CYS A 136 -3.72 13.55 -2.87
CA CYS A 136 -3.11 14.32 -3.96
C CYS A 136 -3.09 13.53 -5.28
N LEU A 137 -2.68 12.26 -5.23
CA LEU A 137 -2.66 11.36 -6.40
C LEU A 137 -4.07 11.14 -6.99
N ALA A 138 -5.10 11.09 -6.14
CA ALA A 138 -6.48 10.98 -6.59
C ALA A 138 -6.91 12.21 -7.39
N ILE A 139 -6.54 13.41 -6.95
CA ILE A 139 -6.82 14.67 -7.67
C ILE A 139 -6.09 14.71 -9.01
N GLU A 140 -4.80 14.41 -9.05
CA GLU A 140 -4.03 14.36 -10.32
C GLU A 140 -4.62 13.34 -11.30
N ASN A 141 -5.04 12.17 -10.80
CA ASN A 141 -5.68 11.15 -11.62
C ASN A 141 -7.05 11.63 -12.13
N ALA A 142 -7.83 12.33 -11.31
CA ALA A 142 -9.09 12.93 -11.73
C ALA A 142 -8.87 13.94 -12.88
N GLU A 143 -7.90 14.84 -12.74
CA GLU A 143 -7.55 15.79 -13.82
C GLU A 143 -7.19 15.07 -15.12
N ARG A 144 -6.34 14.04 -15.02
CA ARG A 144 -5.88 13.26 -16.19
C ARG A 144 -7.04 12.54 -16.87
N LEU A 145 -8.01 12.03 -16.10
CA LEU A 145 -9.19 11.34 -16.63
C LEU A 145 -10.22 12.30 -17.23
N LEU A 146 -10.26 13.55 -16.76
CA LEU A 146 -11.15 14.60 -17.29
C LEU A 146 -10.58 15.30 -18.54
N LYS A 147 -9.26 15.36 -18.70
CA LYS A 147 -8.57 15.94 -19.89
C LYS A 147 -8.55 15.00 -21.11
N LYS A 148 -8.80 13.71 -20.91
CA LYS A 148 -8.80 12.67 -21.95
C LYS A 148 -10.22 12.24 -22.31
#